data_AF-A0A927NKB7-F1
#
_entry.id   AF-A0A927NKB7-F1
#
_cell.length_a   1.000
_cell.length_b   1.000
_cell.length_c   1.000
_cell.angle_alpha   90.00
_cell.angle_beta   90.00
_cell.angle_gamma   90.00
#
_symmetry.space_group_name_H-M   'P 1'
#
loop_
_entity.id
_entity.type
_entity.pdbx_description
1 polymer ?
#
loop_
_entity_poly.entity_id
_entity_poly.type
_entity_poly.pdbx_seq_one_letter_code
_entity_poly.pdbx_strand_id
1 'polypeptide(L)'
;MQNKYSKKDSALSFILSLVIPNVLAFLAIFFLSFFMGTTNIVNTKIYKILATTLSQVSFLLIFLFILKTKKLSLKESLETKRLNIKQVLILITISLICLFLISPIINVFDSFLEFIGVTSSELPININKPINFIYLILTMGIFAPITEEILFRGVIFGGLKNKGNKFAIIISSLMFMLIHLNLHQTIYQFVLGIILALVVMYTNNIFSSILIHFINNTFVLVINYINPQFLVFDYLSLTYIIISILLFIFAV
;
A
#
# COMPACT_ATOMS: atom_id res chain seq x y z
N MET A 1 -17.96 9.29 -4.99
CA MET A 1 -17.59 8.80 -6.33
C MET A 1 -18.85 8.27 -6.94
N GLN A 2 -19.17 8.72 -8.15
CA GLN A 2 -20.23 8.08 -8.93
C GLN A 2 -19.82 6.64 -9.21
N ASN A 3 -20.76 5.70 -9.10
CA ASN A 3 -20.41 4.30 -9.24
C ASN A 3 -20.27 3.89 -10.72
N LYS A 4 -19.03 3.96 -11.22
CA LYS A 4 -18.66 3.63 -12.62
C LYS A 4 -18.31 2.16 -12.81
N TYR A 5 -18.09 1.45 -11.71
CA TYR A 5 -17.64 0.08 -11.68
C TYR A 5 -18.74 -0.82 -11.12
N SER A 6 -18.72 -2.08 -11.51
CA SER A 6 -19.63 -3.11 -11.00
C SER A 6 -18.90 -4.04 -10.04
N LYS A 7 -19.65 -4.82 -9.26
CA LYS A 7 -19.08 -5.90 -8.44
C LYS A 7 -18.22 -6.89 -9.23
N LYS A 8 -18.54 -7.10 -10.53
CA LYS A 8 -17.78 -7.99 -11.42
C LYS A 8 -16.43 -7.36 -11.76
N ASP A 9 -16.40 -6.05 -12.00
CA ASP A 9 -15.17 -5.32 -12.24
C ASP A 9 -14.26 -5.38 -11.00
N SER A 10 -14.81 -5.18 -9.80
CA SER A 10 -14.07 -5.33 -8.53
C SER A 10 -13.48 -6.73 -8.37
N ALA A 11 -14.27 -7.78 -8.59
CA ALA A 11 -13.81 -9.16 -8.46
C ALA A 11 -12.73 -9.49 -9.50
N LEU A 12 -12.92 -9.08 -10.75
CA LEU A 12 -11.94 -9.27 -11.81
C LEU A 12 -10.63 -8.54 -11.49
N SER A 13 -10.68 -7.27 -11.10
CA SER A 13 -9.49 -6.50 -10.71
C SER A 13 -8.74 -7.16 -9.56
N PHE A 14 -9.43 -7.66 -8.54
CA PHE A 14 -8.80 -8.36 -7.43
C PHE A 14 -8.11 -9.66 -7.87
N ILE A 15 -8.80 -10.50 -8.65
CA ILE A 15 -8.24 -11.76 -9.15
C ILE A 15 -7.01 -11.49 -10.03
N LEU A 16 -7.08 -10.53 -10.94
CA LEU A 16 -5.94 -10.18 -11.79
C LEU A 16 -4.77 -9.64 -10.97
N SER A 17 -5.04 -8.86 -9.91
CA SER A 17 -4.01 -8.35 -8.98
C SER A 17 -3.32 -9.46 -8.21
N LEU A 18 -4.03 -10.56 -7.92
CA LEU A 18 -3.45 -11.73 -7.26
C LEU A 18 -2.66 -12.61 -8.23
N VAL A 19 -3.12 -12.75 -9.48
CA VAL A 19 -2.56 -13.71 -10.42
C VAL A 19 -1.42 -13.12 -11.26
N ILE A 20 -1.62 -11.95 -11.90
CA ILE A 20 -0.69 -11.42 -12.90
C ILE A 20 0.71 -11.16 -12.32
N PRO A 21 0.88 -10.44 -11.18
CA PRO A 21 2.21 -10.21 -10.61
C PRO A 21 2.99 -11.51 -10.36
N ASN A 22 2.31 -12.53 -9.83
CA ASN A 22 2.91 -13.81 -9.48
C ASN A 22 3.27 -14.63 -10.73
N VAL A 23 2.42 -14.63 -11.76
CA VAL A 23 2.73 -15.28 -13.05
C VAL A 23 3.93 -14.59 -13.72
N LEU A 24 3.96 -13.26 -13.75
CA LEU A 24 5.09 -12.52 -14.32
C LEU A 24 6.38 -12.75 -13.53
N ALA A 25 6.32 -12.78 -12.20
CA ALA A 25 7.47 -13.09 -11.36
C ALA A 25 7.98 -14.52 -11.60
N PHE A 26 7.08 -15.51 -11.73
CA PHE A 26 7.44 -16.88 -12.05
C PHE A 26 8.11 -17.00 -13.44
N LEU A 27 7.53 -16.37 -14.47
CA LEU A 27 8.14 -16.33 -15.80
C LEU A 27 9.53 -15.67 -15.77
N ALA A 28 9.68 -14.57 -15.05
CA ALA A 28 10.97 -13.90 -14.89
C ALA A 28 12.01 -14.82 -14.23
N ILE A 29 11.64 -15.57 -13.18
CA ILE A 29 12.53 -16.58 -12.57
C ILE A 29 12.90 -17.64 -13.58
N PHE A 30 11.93 -18.20 -14.30
CA PHE A 30 12.16 -19.29 -15.24
C PHE A 30 13.17 -18.88 -16.32
N PHE A 31 12.96 -17.72 -16.97
CA PHE A 31 13.88 -17.23 -17.99
C PHE A 31 15.28 -16.92 -17.42
N LEU A 32 15.36 -16.23 -16.27
CA LEU A 32 16.65 -15.95 -15.64
C LEU A 32 17.40 -17.23 -15.27
N SER A 33 16.70 -18.24 -14.73
CA SER A 33 17.27 -19.54 -14.36
C SER A 33 17.80 -20.29 -15.57
N PHE A 34 17.06 -20.25 -16.67
CA PHE A 34 17.48 -20.85 -17.93
C PHE A 34 18.77 -20.21 -18.47
N PHE A 35 18.86 -18.88 -18.51
CA PHE A 35 20.03 -18.19 -19.07
C PHE A 35 21.25 -18.19 -18.14
N MET A 36 21.05 -18.14 -16.83
CA MET A 36 22.16 -18.10 -15.85
C MET A 36 22.64 -19.49 -15.43
N GLY A 37 21.93 -20.56 -15.79
CA GLY A 37 22.30 -21.94 -15.44
C GLY A 37 22.27 -22.23 -13.94
N THR A 38 21.42 -21.54 -13.16
CA THR A 38 21.31 -21.73 -11.70
C THR A 38 19.87 -21.63 -11.23
N THR A 39 19.52 -22.42 -10.22
CA THR A 39 18.19 -22.49 -9.61
C THR A 39 18.03 -21.54 -8.40
N ASN A 40 19.12 -21.01 -7.85
CA ASN A 40 19.12 -20.16 -6.65
C ASN A 40 18.85 -18.67 -6.94
N ILE A 41 18.16 -18.36 -8.02
CA ILE A 41 17.92 -16.97 -8.48
C ILE A 41 16.93 -16.22 -7.61
N VAL A 42 16.02 -16.91 -6.94
CA VAL A 42 14.97 -16.31 -6.10
C VAL A 42 15.57 -15.47 -4.96
N ASN A 43 16.78 -15.77 -4.51
CA ASN A 43 17.46 -15.00 -3.46
C ASN A 43 18.34 -13.86 -4.00
N THR A 44 18.46 -13.73 -5.32
CA THR A 44 19.30 -12.70 -5.92
C THR A 44 18.63 -11.33 -5.88
N LYS A 45 19.46 -10.29 -5.74
CA LYS A 45 19.01 -8.89 -5.81
C LYS A 45 18.28 -8.58 -7.13
N ILE A 46 18.75 -9.13 -8.25
CA ILE A 46 18.19 -8.89 -9.59
C ILE A 46 16.76 -9.41 -9.66
N TYR A 47 16.52 -10.64 -9.21
CA TYR A 47 15.17 -11.19 -9.17
C TYR A 47 14.25 -10.35 -8.28
N LYS A 48 14.69 -10.00 -7.07
CA LYS A 48 13.91 -9.19 -6.13
C LYS A 48 13.49 -7.84 -6.74
N ILE A 49 14.41 -7.14 -7.42
CA ILE A 49 14.11 -5.90 -8.18
C ILE A 49 13.08 -6.16 -9.28
N LEU A 50 13.28 -7.22 -10.08
CA LEU A 50 12.37 -7.53 -11.18
C LEU A 50 10.97 -7.87 -10.67
N ALA A 51 10.85 -8.70 -9.64
CA ALA A 51 9.58 -9.10 -9.05
C ALA A 51 8.81 -7.90 -8.50
N THR A 52 9.46 -7.03 -7.70
CA THR A 52 8.81 -5.83 -7.15
C THR A 52 8.40 -4.86 -8.25
N THR A 53 9.24 -4.68 -9.27
CA THR A 53 8.94 -3.77 -10.40
C THR A 53 7.78 -4.31 -11.25
N LEU A 54 7.82 -5.61 -11.60
CA LEU A 54 6.77 -6.27 -12.37
C LEU A 54 5.42 -6.25 -11.65
N SER A 55 5.41 -6.39 -10.32
CA SER A 55 4.19 -6.25 -9.53
C SER A 55 3.55 -4.88 -9.72
N GLN A 56 4.34 -3.80 -9.60
CA GLN A 56 3.80 -2.44 -9.72
C GLN A 56 3.37 -2.09 -11.14
N VAL A 57 4.12 -2.55 -12.14
CA VAL A 57 3.73 -2.45 -13.55
C VAL A 57 2.42 -3.21 -13.81
N SER A 58 2.25 -4.40 -13.22
CA SER A 58 1.04 -5.21 -13.37
C SER A 58 -0.20 -4.48 -12.88
N PHE A 59 -0.14 -3.84 -11.70
CA PHE A 59 -1.29 -3.08 -11.17
C PHE A 59 -1.68 -1.92 -12.08
N LEU A 60 -0.70 -1.20 -12.63
CA LEU A 60 -0.96 -0.15 -13.62
C LEU A 60 -1.61 -0.73 -14.88
N LEU A 61 -1.08 -1.83 -15.42
CA LEU A 61 -1.63 -2.46 -16.64
C LEU A 61 -3.04 -2.99 -16.42
N ILE A 62 -3.34 -3.58 -15.27
CA ILE A 62 -4.68 -4.03 -14.89
C ILE A 62 -5.63 -2.84 -14.86
N PHE A 63 -5.23 -1.74 -14.22
CA PHE A 63 -6.05 -0.53 -14.19
C PHE A 63 -6.34 0.01 -15.61
N LEU A 64 -5.31 0.13 -16.46
CA LEU A 64 -5.46 0.58 -17.84
C LEU A 64 -6.34 -0.37 -18.67
N PHE A 65 -6.23 -1.67 -18.46
CA PHE A 65 -7.09 -2.67 -19.08
C PHE A 65 -8.57 -2.48 -18.67
N ILE A 66 -8.83 -2.24 -17.38
CA ILE A 66 -10.18 -1.95 -16.89
C ILE A 66 -10.72 -0.64 -17.48
N LEU A 67 -9.91 0.42 -17.57
CA LEU A 67 -10.34 1.66 -18.24
C LEU A 67 -10.76 1.42 -19.69
N LYS A 68 -9.94 0.67 -20.44
CA LYS A 68 -10.21 0.35 -21.84
C LYS A 68 -11.50 -0.44 -22.00
N THR A 69 -11.72 -1.48 -21.17
CA THR A 69 -12.95 -2.30 -21.23
C THR A 69 -14.20 -1.50 -20.87
N LYS A 70 -14.09 -0.56 -19.92
CA LYS A 70 -15.20 0.31 -19.50
C LYS A 70 -15.38 1.55 -20.39
N LYS A 71 -14.51 1.77 -21.38
CA LYS A 71 -14.46 2.97 -22.23
C LYS A 71 -14.42 4.27 -21.40
N LEU A 72 -13.70 4.24 -20.28
CA LEU A 72 -13.52 5.38 -19.39
C LEU A 72 -12.18 6.05 -19.64
N SER A 73 -12.16 7.38 -19.64
CA SER A 73 -10.93 8.14 -19.56
C SER A 73 -10.34 8.14 -18.13
N LEU A 74 -9.04 8.42 -18.02
CA LEU A 74 -8.35 8.60 -16.73
C LEU A 74 -9.05 9.64 -15.85
N LYS A 75 -9.43 10.77 -16.43
CA LYS A 75 -10.08 11.88 -15.72
C LYS A 75 -11.46 11.47 -15.18
N GLU A 76 -12.22 10.71 -15.96
CA GLU A 76 -13.50 10.17 -15.51
C GLU A 76 -13.30 9.16 -14.39
N SER A 77 -12.32 8.26 -14.48
CA SER A 77 -12.09 7.26 -13.45
C SER A 77 -11.66 7.86 -12.10
N LEU A 78 -10.70 8.78 -12.12
CA LEU A 78 -9.98 9.19 -10.90
C LEU A 78 -10.70 10.25 -10.07
N GLU A 79 -11.78 10.86 -10.57
CA GLU A 79 -12.55 11.94 -9.91
C GLU A 79 -11.65 12.90 -9.11
N THR A 80 -10.66 13.48 -9.78
CA THR A 80 -9.58 14.21 -9.13
C THR A 80 -10.05 15.60 -8.68
N LYS A 81 -10.03 15.84 -7.37
CA LYS A 81 -10.21 17.17 -6.79
C LYS A 81 -8.88 17.66 -6.23
N ARG A 82 -8.59 18.95 -6.42
CA ARG A 82 -7.44 19.58 -5.76
C ARG A 82 -7.72 19.63 -4.26
N LEU A 83 -6.75 19.18 -3.47
CA LEU A 83 -6.79 19.29 -2.01
C LEU A 83 -6.34 20.71 -1.62
N ASN A 84 -7.05 21.34 -0.70
CA ASN A 84 -6.56 22.58 -0.09
C ASN A 84 -5.55 22.27 1.03
N ILE A 85 -4.80 23.29 1.47
CA ILE A 85 -3.74 23.09 2.47
C ILE A 85 -4.27 22.52 3.80
N LYS A 86 -5.47 22.93 4.25
CA LYS A 86 -6.09 22.39 5.48
C LYS A 86 -6.37 20.90 5.35
N GLN A 87 -6.91 20.47 4.21
CA GLN A 87 -7.14 19.06 3.91
C GLN A 87 -5.83 18.27 3.88
N VAL A 88 -4.78 18.81 3.26
CA VAL A 88 -3.45 18.17 3.24
C VAL A 88 -2.92 17.98 4.67
N LEU A 89 -3.00 19.01 5.52
CA LEU A 89 -2.57 18.92 6.92
C LEU A 89 -3.37 17.88 7.72
N ILE A 90 -4.69 17.82 7.52
CA ILE A 90 -5.54 16.78 8.13
C ILE A 90 -5.15 15.38 7.66
N LEU A 91 -4.86 15.20 6.37
CA LEU A 91 -4.45 13.89 5.83
C LEU A 91 -3.07 13.46 6.36
N ILE A 92 -2.12 14.39 6.47
CA ILE A 92 -0.83 14.15 7.13
C ILE A 92 -1.05 13.72 8.59
N THR A 93 -1.94 14.42 9.30
CA THR A 93 -2.30 14.09 10.69
C THR A 93 -2.86 12.67 10.80
N ILE A 94 -3.82 12.31 9.94
CA ILE A 94 -4.42 10.97 9.90
C ILE A 94 -3.34 9.91 9.62
N SER A 95 -2.44 10.19 8.68
CA SER A 95 -1.31 9.30 8.33
C SER A 95 -0.40 9.05 9.54
N LEU A 96 0.04 10.10 10.23
CA LEU A 96 0.90 9.97 11.41
C LEU A 96 0.17 9.22 12.54
N ILE A 97 -1.06 9.61 12.86
CA ILE A 97 -1.88 8.94 13.88
C ILE A 97 -2.02 7.44 13.55
N CYS A 98 -2.30 7.10 12.29
CA CYS A 98 -2.38 5.71 11.83
C CYS A 98 -1.07 4.94 12.08
N LEU A 99 0.07 5.48 11.68
CA LEU A 99 1.38 4.82 11.86
C LEU A 99 1.65 4.52 13.33
N PHE A 100 1.45 5.52 14.19
CA PHE A 100 1.86 5.45 15.58
C PHE A 100 0.88 4.66 16.45
N LEU A 101 -0.43 4.84 16.26
CA LEU A 101 -1.42 4.12 17.07
C LEU A 101 -1.44 2.62 16.80
N ILE A 102 -1.13 2.21 15.56
CA ILE A 102 -1.17 0.80 15.17
C ILE A 102 0.13 0.07 15.54
N SER A 103 1.25 0.78 15.68
CA SER A 103 2.56 0.19 15.96
C SER A 103 2.59 -0.78 17.17
N PRO A 104 2.03 -0.46 18.35
CA PRO A 104 2.00 -1.41 19.47
C PRO A 104 1.26 -2.71 19.13
N ILE A 105 0.18 -2.64 18.35
CA ILE A 105 -0.61 -3.80 17.94
C ILE A 105 0.19 -4.67 16.97
N ILE A 106 0.90 -4.06 16.01
CA ILE A 106 1.80 -4.76 15.09
C ILE A 106 2.86 -5.51 15.88
N ASN A 107 3.52 -4.87 16.85
CA ASN A 107 4.59 -5.50 17.62
C ASN A 107 4.10 -6.69 18.46
N VAL A 108 2.92 -6.59 19.09
CA VAL A 108 2.32 -7.71 19.82
C VAL A 108 2.03 -8.87 18.86
N PHE A 109 1.54 -8.57 17.67
CA PHE A 109 1.26 -9.58 16.66
C PHE A 109 2.53 -10.20 16.08
N ASP A 110 3.56 -9.41 15.82
CA ASP A 110 4.88 -9.89 15.39
C ASP A 110 5.51 -10.79 16.46
N SER A 111 5.43 -10.41 17.73
CA SER A 111 5.89 -11.24 18.86
C SER A 111 5.13 -12.57 18.93
N PHE A 112 3.82 -12.54 18.64
CA PHE A 112 3.01 -13.76 18.55
C PHE A 112 3.42 -14.64 17.37
N LEU A 113 3.66 -14.04 16.20
CA LEU A 113 4.14 -14.73 14.99
C LEU A 113 5.50 -15.39 15.26
N GLU A 114 6.44 -14.68 15.86
CA GLU A 114 7.75 -15.22 16.25
C GLU A 114 7.61 -16.36 17.26
N PHE A 115 6.72 -16.22 18.25
CA PHE A 115 6.43 -17.26 19.23
C PHE A 115 5.94 -18.56 18.59
N ILE A 116 5.14 -18.49 17.51
CA ILE A 116 4.68 -19.66 16.75
C ILE A 116 5.66 -20.10 15.65
N GLY A 117 6.86 -19.52 15.59
CA GLY A 117 7.93 -19.90 14.67
C GLY A 117 7.86 -19.25 13.28
N VAL A 118 7.06 -18.19 13.10
CA VAL A 118 7.06 -17.39 11.86
C VAL A 118 8.16 -16.34 11.96
N THR A 119 9.14 -16.41 11.05
CA THR A 119 10.29 -15.50 11.02
C THR A 119 9.92 -14.14 10.45
N SER A 120 10.51 -13.07 11.01
CA SER A 120 10.34 -11.69 10.58
C SER A 120 10.46 -11.50 9.07
N SER A 121 9.56 -10.71 8.47
CA SER A 121 9.66 -10.38 7.06
C SER A 121 10.69 -9.27 6.81
N GLU A 122 11.73 -9.57 6.04
CA GLU A 122 12.69 -8.57 5.59
C GLU A 122 12.17 -7.78 4.38
N LEU A 123 12.70 -6.56 4.20
CA LEU A 123 12.53 -5.83 2.95
C LEU A 123 13.08 -6.66 1.77
N PRO A 124 12.49 -6.54 0.56
CA PRO A 124 12.95 -7.30 -0.60
C PRO A 124 14.44 -7.12 -0.88
N ILE A 125 14.96 -5.92 -0.65
CA ILE A 125 16.36 -5.54 -0.92
C ILE A 125 16.91 -4.80 0.29
N ASN A 126 18.17 -5.06 0.64
CA ASN A 126 18.88 -4.33 1.69
C ASN A 126 18.89 -2.81 1.41
N ILE A 127 18.19 -2.05 2.26
CA ILE A 127 17.95 -0.62 2.08
C ILE A 127 19.19 0.25 2.35
N ASN A 128 20.18 -0.24 3.10
CA ASN A 128 21.32 0.55 3.61
C ASN A 128 22.23 1.12 2.50
N LYS A 129 22.09 0.66 1.25
CA LYS A 129 22.79 1.24 0.10
C LYS A 129 21.96 2.38 -0.49
N PRO A 130 22.52 3.58 -0.72
CA PRO A 130 21.77 4.73 -1.24
C PRO A 130 20.98 4.44 -2.52
N ILE A 131 21.55 3.67 -3.45
CA ILE A 131 20.86 3.26 -4.68
C ILE A 131 19.64 2.37 -4.43
N ASN A 132 19.71 1.50 -3.42
CA ASN A 132 18.59 0.63 -3.05
C ASN A 132 17.51 1.42 -2.33
N PHE A 133 17.90 2.37 -1.46
CA PHE A 133 16.98 3.30 -0.83
C PHE A 133 16.19 4.10 -1.87
N ILE A 134 16.88 4.73 -2.83
CA ILE A 134 16.22 5.49 -3.92
C ILE A 134 15.27 4.58 -4.72
N TYR A 135 15.72 3.36 -5.07
CA TYR A 135 14.88 2.38 -5.75
C TYR A 135 13.60 2.05 -4.97
N LEU A 136 13.71 1.76 -3.67
CA LEU A 136 12.57 1.43 -2.81
C LEU A 136 11.63 2.63 -2.61
N ILE A 137 12.15 3.85 -2.49
CA ILE A 137 11.33 5.07 -2.43
C ILE A 137 10.52 5.24 -3.72
N LEU A 138 11.16 5.11 -4.89
CA LEU A 138 10.47 5.26 -6.17
C LEU A 138 9.40 4.16 -6.37
N THR A 139 9.72 2.92 -6.02
CA THR A 139 8.85 1.77 -6.27
C THR A 139 7.79 1.57 -5.20
N MET A 140 8.18 1.40 -3.94
CA MET A 140 7.29 1.11 -2.81
C MET A 140 6.78 2.37 -2.10
N GLY A 141 7.57 3.45 -2.11
CA GLY A 141 7.17 4.73 -1.52
C GLY A 141 6.19 5.50 -2.38
N ILE A 142 6.40 5.54 -3.70
CA ILE A 142 5.63 6.38 -4.64
C ILE A 142 4.76 5.55 -5.59
N PHE A 143 5.35 4.68 -6.40
CA PHE A 143 4.60 3.98 -7.46
C PHE A 143 3.50 3.08 -6.88
N ALA A 144 3.83 2.30 -5.84
CA ALA A 144 2.89 1.39 -5.20
C ALA A 144 1.65 2.11 -4.63
N PRO A 145 1.77 3.15 -3.79
CA PRO A 145 0.60 3.92 -3.34
C PRO A 145 -0.26 4.47 -4.47
N ILE A 146 0.33 4.88 -5.59
CA ILE A 146 -0.42 5.39 -6.74
C ILE A 146 -1.21 4.26 -7.40
N THR A 147 -0.53 3.19 -7.84
CA THR A 147 -1.15 2.10 -8.61
C THR A 147 -2.15 1.31 -7.76
N GLU A 148 -1.80 1.04 -6.50
CA GLU A 148 -2.65 0.31 -5.58
C GLU A 148 -3.90 1.11 -5.23
N GLU A 149 -3.79 2.38 -4.85
CA GLU A 149 -4.99 3.14 -4.45
C GLU A 149 -5.94 3.41 -5.62
N ILE A 150 -5.41 3.60 -6.83
CA ILE A 150 -6.23 3.70 -8.04
C ILE A 150 -7.04 2.41 -8.24
N LEU A 151 -6.42 1.24 -8.04
CA LEU A 151 -7.09 -0.04 -8.24
C LEU A 151 -8.04 -0.38 -7.09
N PHE A 152 -7.58 -0.24 -5.84
CA PHE A 152 -8.32 -0.63 -4.65
C PHE A 152 -9.40 0.38 -4.25
N ARG A 153 -9.12 1.68 -4.28
CA ARG A 153 -10.12 2.71 -3.93
C ARG A 153 -10.92 3.20 -5.12
N GLY A 154 -10.29 3.29 -6.28
CA GLY A 154 -11.00 3.66 -7.51
C GLY A 154 -11.90 2.52 -8.00
N VAL A 155 -11.32 1.38 -8.36
CA VAL A 155 -12.07 0.30 -9.03
C VAL A 155 -12.78 -0.61 -8.04
N ILE A 156 -12.04 -1.24 -7.13
CA ILE A 156 -12.55 -2.31 -6.25
C ILE A 156 -13.58 -1.72 -5.28
N PHE A 157 -13.18 -0.76 -4.43
CA PHE A 157 -14.07 -0.08 -3.50
C PHE A 157 -15.28 0.54 -4.23
N GLY A 158 -15.03 1.27 -5.32
CA GLY A 158 -16.07 1.87 -6.17
C GLY A 158 -17.14 0.86 -6.57
N GLY A 159 -16.74 -0.25 -7.21
CA GLY A 159 -17.67 -1.27 -7.69
C GLY A 159 -18.42 -2.04 -6.59
N LEU A 160 -17.90 -2.04 -5.36
CA LEU A 160 -18.56 -2.62 -4.19
C LEU A 160 -19.55 -1.66 -3.50
N LYS A 161 -19.53 -0.36 -3.79
CA LYS A 161 -20.42 0.63 -3.13
C LYS A 161 -21.92 0.34 -3.31
N ASN A 162 -22.32 -0.32 -4.39
CA ASN A 162 -23.72 -0.74 -4.60
C ASN A 162 -24.21 -1.79 -3.58
N LYS A 163 -23.31 -2.37 -2.78
CA LYS A 163 -23.63 -3.26 -1.66
C LYS A 163 -23.68 -2.54 -0.30
N GLY A 164 -23.50 -1.22 -0.31
CA GLY A 164 -23.45 -0.39 0.89
C GLY A 164 -22.02 -0.03 1.29
N ASN A 165 -21.86 1.16 1.87
CA ASN A 165 -20.55 1.72 2.21
C ASN A 165 -19.76 0.84 3.20
N LYS A 166 -20.42 0.31 4.25
CA LYS A 166 -19.77 -0.57 5.24
C LYS A 166 -19.19 -1.82 4.59
N PHE A 167 -19.96 -2.47 3.72
CA PHE A 167 -19.52 -3.65 2.98
C PHE A 167 -18.33 -3.31 2.06
N ALA A 168 -18.42 -2.21 1.31
CA ALA A 168 -17.35 -1.77 0.43
C ALA A 168 -16.05 -1.47 1.19
N ILE A 169 -16.12 -0.80 2.34
CA ILE A 169 -14.96 -0.52 3.21
C ILE A 169 -14.32 -1.83 3.66
N ILE A 170 -15.09 -2.70 4.33
CA ILE A 170 -14.54 -3.92 4.94
C ILE A 170 -13.95 -4.85 3.88
N ILE A 171 -14.70 -5.12 2.81
CA ILE A 171 -14.28 -6.10 1.80
C ILE A 171 -13.12 -5.58 0.95
N SER A 172 -13.11 -4.30 0.56
CA SER A 172 -11.95 -3.75 -0.17
C SER A 172 -10.69 -3.71 0.69
N SER A 173 -10.82 -3.49 2.00
CA SER A 173 -9.70 -3.50 2.94
C SER A 173 -9.17 -4.91 3.19
N LEU A 174 -10.07 -5.90 3.29
CA LEU A 174 -9.70 -7.31 3.38
C LEU A 174 -8.98 -7.78 2.11
N MET A 175 -9.49 -7.39 0.93
CA MET A 175 -8.81 -7.66 -0.34
C MET A 175 -7.43 -7.01 -0.38
N PHE A 176 -7.30 -5.75 0.04
CA PHE A 176 -6.02 -5.06 0.10
C PHE A 176 -5.03 -5.78 1.03
N MET A 177 -5.44 -6.19 2.22
CA MET A 177 -4.64 -7.02 3.12
C MET A 177 -4.16 -8.31 2.44
N LEU A 178 -5.05 -9.03 1.76
CA LEU A 178 -4.74 -10.32 1.15
C LEU A 178 -3.73 -10.25 0.01
N ILE A 179 -3.66 -9.15 -0.75
CA ILE A 179 -2.68 -9.08 -1.87
C ILE A 179 -1.23 -8.97 -1.41
N HIS A 180 -1.00 -8.62 -0.15
CA HIS A 180 0.36 -8.44 0.37
C HIS A 180 1.05 -9.77 0.67
N LEU A 181 0.28 -10.86 0.81
CA LEU A 181 0.79 -12.23 0.97
C LEU A 181 1.89 -12.37 2.04
N ASN A 182 1.81 -11.54 3.09
CA ASN A 182 2.78 -11.49 4.17
C ASN A 182 2.03 -11.40 5.50
N LEU A 183 2.29 -12.37 6.38
CA LEU A 183 1.62 -12.47 7.68
C LEU A 183 1.91 -11.26 8.56
N HIS A 184 3.16 -10.81 8.67
CA HIS A 184 3.54 -9.63 9.46
C HIS A 184 2.81 -8.36 8.99
N GLN A 185 2.48 -8.28 7.70
CA GLN A 185 1.73 -7.19 7.10
C GLN A 185 0.20 -7.34 7.23
N THR A 186 -0.33 -8.37 7.88
CA THR A 186 -1.78 -8.60 7.84
C THR A 186 -2.56 -7.52 8.61
N ILE A 187 -2.17 -7.23 9.86
CA ILE A 187 -2.89 -6.26 10.69
C ILE A 187 -2.80 -4.85 10.12
N TYR A 188 -1.58 -4.39 9.82
CA TYR A 188 -1.35 -3.03 9.36
C TYR A 188 -2.09 -2.74 8.05
N GLN A 189 -2.00 -3.64 7.07
CA GLN A 189 -2.60 -3.44 5.76
C GLN A 189 -4.13 -3.43 5.83
N PHE A 190 -4.72 -4.26 6.70
CA PHE A 190 -6.17 -4.25 6.89
C PHE A 190 -6.66 -2.93 7.50
N VAL A 191 -6.03 -2.48 8.58
CA VAL A 191 -6.42 -1.24 9.27
C VAL A 191 -6.16 -0.02 8.40
N LEU A 192 -4.99 0.06 7.75
CA LEU A 192 -4.69 1.10 6.77
C LEU A 192 -5.72 1.07 5.64
N GLY A 193 -6.06 -0.11 5.12
CA GLY A 193 -7.08 -0.28 4.10
C GLY A 193 -8.43 0.35 4.48
N ILE A 194 -8.86 0.16 5.74
CA ILE A 194 -10.09 0.75 6.28
C ILE A 194 -9.99 2.27 6.28
N ILE A 195 -8.89 2.81 6.81
CA ILE A 195 -8.65 4.26 6.90
C ILE A 195 -8.68 4.90 5.50
N LEU A 196 -7.98 4.30 4.54
CA LEU A 196 -7.92 4.78 3.16
C LEU A 196 -9.30 4.75 2.49
N ALA A 197 -10.07 3.67 2.69
CA ALA A 197 -11.44 3.57 2.17
C ALA A 197 -12.39 4.60 2.82
N LEU A 198 -12.28 4.82 4.14
CA LEU A 198 -13.05 5.86 4.84
C LEU A 198 -12.72 7.24 4.31
N VAL A 199 -11.43 7.58 4.19
CA VAL A 199 -10.99 8.89 3.70
C VAL A 199 -11.52 9.13 2.29
N VAL A 200 -11.40 8.17 1.35
CA VAL A 200 -11.96 8.33 -0.01
C VAL A 200 -13.48 8.44 0.01
N MET A 201 -14.16 7.72 0.90
CA MET A 201 -15.61 7.82 1.05
C MET A 201 -16.04 9.24 1.44
N TYR A 202 -15.35 9.87 2.40
CA TYR A 202 -15.69 11.21 2.90
C TYR A 202 -15.20 12.34 1.98
N THR A 203 -13.98 12.26 1.44
CA THR A 203 -13.41 13.32 0.60
C THR A 203 -13.91 13.26 -0.84
N ASN A 204 -14.40 12.09 -1.26
CA ASN A 204 -14.67 11.79 -2.66
C ASN A 204 -13.46 12.07 -3.58
N ASN A 205 -12.26 11.70 -3.13
CA ASN A 205 -11.02 12.02 -3.84
C ASN A 205 -9.93 10.97 -3.56
N ILE A 206 -9.54 10.19 -4.58
CA ILE A 206 -8.51 9.15 -4.48
C ILE A 206 -7.15 9.73 -4.07
N PHE A 207 -6.84 10.97 -4.45
CA PHE A 207 -5.58 11.60 -4.03
C PHE A 207 -5.43 11.69 -2.51
N SER A 208 -6.54 11.71 -1.78
CA SER A 208 -6.51 11.74 -0.32
C SER A 208 -5.91 10.46 0.26
N SER A 209 -6.22 9.30 -0.33
CA SER A 209 -5.67 8.03 0.13
C SER A 209 -4.29 7.76 -0.45
N ILE A 210 -4.02 8.16 -1.71
CA ILE A 210 -2.66 8.14 -2.26
C ILE A 210 -1.70 8.91 -1.36
N LEU A 211 -2.08 10.10 -0.88
CA LEU A 211 -1.24 10.91 -0.01
C LEU A 211 -0.94 10.22 1.32
N ILE A 212 -1.95 9.68 2.00
CA ILE A 212 -1.76 8.96 3.27
C ILE A 212 -0.86 7.74 3.06
N HIS A 213 -1.13 6.94 2.03
CA HIS A 213 -0.37 5.73 1.75
C HIS A 213 1.08 6.05 1.34
N PHE A 214 1.29 7.09 0.53
CA PHE A 214 2.63 7.62 0.21
C PHE A 214 3.40 8.04 1.45
N ILE A 215 2.81 8.84 2.34
CA ILE A 215 3.48 9.29 3.56
C ILE A 215 3.84 8.08 4.43
N ASN A 216 2.90 7.16 4.61
CA ASN A 216 3.12 5.97 5.43
C ASN A 216 4.26 5.09 4.92
N ASN A 217 4.24 4.72 3.63
CA ASN A 217 5.30 3.87 3.07
C ASN A 217 6.64 4.59 3.05
N THR A 218 6.66 5.87 2.68
CA THR A 218 7.89 6.67 2.65
C THR A 218 8.47 6.83 4.05
N PHE A 219 7.65 7.10 5.06
CA PHE A 219 8.09 7.25 6.44
C PHE A 219 8.77 5.96 6.94
N VAL A 220 8.13 4.80 6.71
CA VAL A 220 8.70 3.50 7.10
C VAL A 220 10.05 3.26 6.39
N LEU A 221 10.15 3.54 5.09
CA LEU A 221 11.41 3.38 4.34
C LEU A 221 12.51 4.32 4.82
N VAL A 222 12.18 5.58 5.13
CA VAL A 222 13.13 6.57 5.64
C VAL A 222 13.65 6.18 7.02
N ILE A 223 12.77 5.77 7.94
CA ILE A 223 13.19 5.31 9.27
C ILE A 223 14.07 4.07 9.17
N ASN A 224 13.68 3.09 8.34
CA ASN A 224 14.50 1.89 8.12
C ASN A 224 15.89 2.20 7.53
N TYR A 225 16.04 3.28 6.76
CA TYR A 225 17.32 3.70 6.21
C TYR A 225 18.19 4.44 7.22
N ILE A 226 17.62 5.34 8.02
CA ILE A 226 18.36 6.21 8.94
C ILE A 226 18.66 5.49 10.26
N ASN A 227 17.70 4.74 10.79
CA ASN A 227 17.85 4.00 12.03
C ASN A 227 17.16 2.63 11.92
N PRO A 228 17.88 1.60 11.42
CA PRO A 228 17.35 0.25 11.29
C PRO A 228 16.96 -0.40 12.63
N GLN A 229 17.41 0.16 13.76
CA GLN A 229 17.12 -0.33 15.12
C GLN A 229 16.11 0.55 15.86
N PHE A 230 15.44 1.51 15.20
CA PHE A 230 14.51 2.43 15.86
C PHE A 230 13.43 1.65 16.65
N LEU A 231 13.42 1.80 17.98
CA LEU A 231 12.63 0.95 18.88
C LEU A 231 11.26 1.57 19.21
N VAL A 232 10.37 0.75 19.76
CA VAL A 232 8.97 1.09 20.15
C VAL A 232 8.87 2.31 21.08
N PHE A 233 9.83 2.49 21.99
CA PHE A 233 9.84 3.64 22.91
C PHE A 233 10.08 4.96 22.18
N ASP A 234 10.82 4.92 21.07
CA ASP A 234 11.06 6.09 20.22
C ASP A 234 9.79 6.46 19.44
N TYR A 235 8.98 5.46 19.03
CA TYR A 235 7.67 5.71 18.41
C TYR A 235 6.68 6.35 19.38
N LEU A 236 6.52 5.81 20.60
CA LEU A 236 5.57 6.35 21.58
C LEU A 236 5.88 7.80 21.97
N SER A 237 7.14 8.11 22.24
CA SER A 237 7.57 9.48 22.57
C SER A 237 7.36 10.46 21.40
N LEU A 238 7.69 10.07 20.16
CA LEU A 238 7.39 10.87 18.97
C LEU A 238 5.87 11.05 18.76
N THR A 239 5.08 10.04 19.10
CA THR A 239 3.61 10.07 19.01
C THR A 239 3.03 11.15 19.91
N TYR A 240 3.45 11.19 21.17
CA TYR A 240 3.00 12.21 22.12
C TYR A 240 3.41 13.61 21.67
N ILE A 241 4.61 13.77 21.13
CA ILE A 241 5.09 15.06 20.59
C ILE A 241 4.25 15.49 19.38
N ILE A 242 4.02 14.60 18.41
CA ILE A 242 3.24 14.90 17.20
C ILE A 242 1.78 15.22 17.55
N ILE A 243 1.14 14.42 18.41
CA ILE A 243 -0.23 14.69 18.87
C ILE A 243 -0.30 16.03 19.59
N SER A 244 0.68 16.36 20.44
CA SER A 244 0.72 17.63 21.16
C SER A 244 0.89 18.83 20.22
N ILE A 245 1.76 18.72 19.21
CA ILE A 245 1.94 19.75 18.17
C ILE A 245 0.66 19.93 17.36
N LEU A 246 -0.01 18.83 16.98
CA LEU A 246 -1.26 18.90 16.23
C LEU A 246 -2.38 19.51 17.05
N LEU A 247 -2.55 19.09 18.31
CA LEU A 247 -3.51 19.70 19.23
C LEU A 247 -3.25 21.21 19.40
N PHE A 248 -1.98 21.62 19.49
CA PHE A 248 -1.61 23.04 19.54
C PHE A 248 -1.98 23.79 18.25
N ILE A 249 -1.65 23.24 17.07
CA ILE A 249 -1.97 23.84 15.77
C ILE A 249 -3.50 23.97 15.55
N PHE A 250 -4.28 23.02 16.06
CA PHE A 250 -5.75 23.05 15.93
C PHE A 250 -6.46 23.81 17.05
N ALA A 251 -5.76 24.17 18.14
CA ALA A 251 -6.30 24.97 19.25
C ALA A 251 -6.08 26.49 19.08
N VAL A 252 -5.20 26.90 18.15
CA VAL A 252 -4.91 28.30 17.77
C VAL A 252 -5.60 28.64 16.45
#